data_AF-A0AAV3P3K2-F1
#
_entry.id   AF-A0AAV3P3K2-F1
#
_cell.length_a   1.000
_cell.length_b   1.000
_cell.length_c   1.000
_cell.angle_alpha   90.00
_cell.angle_beta   90.00
_cell.angle_gamma   90.00
#
_symmetry.space_group_name_H-M   'P 1'
#
loop_
_entity.id
_entity.type
_entity.pdbx_description
1 polymer ?
#
loop_
_entity_poly.entity_id
_entity_poly.type
_entity_poly.pdbx_seq_one_letter_code
_entity_poly.pdbx_strand_id
1 'polypeptide(L)' 'MISERGIDPNPDKIKSLLDMKPPNSYKDIQRLTRCLAALSRFTSESGERNFPFFKNLRKAYPTNIGTMSAIKLSKT' A
#
# COMPACT_ATOMS: atom_id res chain seq x y z
N MET A 1 -2.99 18.31 8.00
CA MET A 1 -3.02 19.75 8.35
C MET A 1 -2.80 20.50 7.04
N ILE A 2 -3.18 21.76 6.89
CA ILE A 2 -2.91 22.52 5.66
C ILE A 2 -1.94 23.63 6.05
N SER A 3 -0.75 23.64 5.46
CA SER A 3 0.23 24.72 5.57
C SER A 3 0.27 25.57 4.32
N GLU A 4 1.02 26.67 4.37
CA GLU A 4 1.36 27.49 3.20
C GLU A 4 2.05 26.68 2.09
N ARG A 5 2.64 25.51 2.41
CA ARG A 5 3.27 24.59 1.44
C ARG A 5 2.32 23.52 0.91
N GLY A 6 1.08 23.46 1.39
CA GLY A 6 0.06 22.50 0.94
C GLY A 6 -0.46 21.58 2.04
N ILE A 7 -0.76 20.32 1.69
CA ILE A 7 -1.29 19.33 2.63
C ILE A 7 -0.13 18.74 3.42
N ASP A 8 -0.06 19.07 4.70
CA ASP A 8 0.90 18.45 5.60
C ASP A 8 0.41 17.07 6.03
N PRO A 9 1.34 16.10 6.09
CA PRO A 9 1.06 14.82 6.70
C PRO A 9 0.64 15.00 8.15
N ASN A 10 -0.36 14.24 8.59
CA ASN A 10 -0.70 14.19 10.00
C ASN A 10 0.36 13.33 10.73
N PRO A 11 1.14 13.90 11.67
CA PRO A 11 2.22 13.19 12.36
C PRO A 11 1.70 11.98 13.16
N ASP A 12 0.51 12.04 13.73
CA ASP A 12 -0.08 10.92 14.48
C ASP A 12 -0.40 9.74 13.55
N LYS A 13 -0.86 10.03 12.33
CA LYS A 13 -1.15 9.00 11.33
C LYS A 13 0.13 8.37 10.78
N ILE A 14 1.18 9.16 10.59
CA ILE A 14 2.51 8.63 10.23
C ILE A 14 3.04 7.75 11.35
N LYS A 15 3.02 8.23 12.58
CA LYS A 15 3.50 7.49 13.75
C LYS A 15 2.76 6.16 13.91
N SER A 16 1.44 6.17 13.77
CA SER A 16 0.61 4.95 13.83
C SER A 16 0.96 3.93 12.74
N LEU A 17 1.35 4.40 11.55
CA LEU A 17 1.80 3.53 10.46
C LEU A 17 3.19 2.94 10.74
N LEU A 18 4.11 3.72 11.35
CA LEU A 18 5.44 3.26 11.71
C LEU A 18 5.40 2.26 12.89
N ASP A 19 4.53 2.50 13.85
CA ASP A 19 4.34 1.65 15.04
C ASP A 19 3.43 0.43 14.75
N MET A 20 2.96 0.29 13.50
CA MET A 20 2.09 -0.81 13.10
C MET A 20 2.80 -2.16 13.25
N LYS A 21 2.13 -3.11 13.89
CA LYS A 21 2.57 -4.51 13.91
C LYS A 21 2.42 -5.14 12.52
N PRO A 22 3.34 -6.04 12.12
CA PRO A 22 3.19 -6.79 10.87
C PRO A 22 1.82 -7.49 10.80
N PRO A 23 1.15 -7.50 9.63
CA PRO A 23 -0.10 -8.22 9.44
C PRO A 23 0.08 -9.70 9.79
N ASN A 24 -0.78 -10.24 10.65
CA ASN A 24 -0.71 -11.64 11.08
C ASN A 24 -1.83 -12.51 10.50
N SER A 25 -2.76 -11.91 9.76
CA SER A 25 -3.91 -12.57 9.16
C SER A 25 -4.09 -12.18 7.70
N TYR A 26 -4.65 -13.10 6.91
CA TYR A 26 -5.07 -12.83 5.54
C TYR A 26 -6.00 -11.62 5.43
N LYS A 27 -6.88 -11.42 6.41
CA LYS A 27 -7.81 -10.28 6.45
C LYS A 27 -7.08 -8.95 6.58
N ASP A 28 -6.01 -8.90 7.35
CA ASP A 28 -5.19 -7.70 7.55
C ASP A 28 -4.38 -7.38 6.30
N ILE A 29 -3.84 -8.41 5.64
CA ILE A 29 -3.14 -8.28 4.35
C ILE A 29 -4.08 -7.75 3.29
N GLN A 30 -5.32 -8.27 3.23
CA GLN A 30 -6.33 -7.81 2.28
C GLN A 30 -6.71 -6.35 2.54
N ARG A 31 -6.89 -5.95 3.81
CA ARG A 31 -7.17 -4.56 4.18
C ARG A 31 -6.03 -3.63 3.77
N LEU A 32 -4.79 -3.97 4.11
CA LEU A 32 -3.61 -3.19 3.76
C LEU A 32 -3.46 -3.04 2.24
N THR A 33 -3.69 -4.13 1.51
CA THR A 33 -3.61 -4.10 0.04
C THR A 33 -4.68 -3.18 -0.56
N ARG A 34 -5.93 -3.22 -0.07
CA ARG A 34 -6.99 -2.29 -0.51
C ARG A 34 -6.62 -0.83 -0.23
N CYS A 35 -6.03 -0.55 0.94
CA CYS A 35 -5.57 0.79 1.26
C CYS A 35 -4.46 1.26 0.31
N LEU A 36 -3.48 0.41 0.02
CA LEU A 36 -2.40 0.73 -0.94
C LEU A 36 -2.92 0.96 -2.36
N ALA A 37 -3.89 0.14 -2.81
CA ALA A 37 -4.52 0.32 -4.12
C ALA A 37 -5.37 1.61 -4.22
N ALA A 38 -5.99 2.03 -3.12
CA ALA A 38 -6.67 3.32 -3.07
C ALA A 38 -5.67 4.49 -3.09
N LEU A 39 -4.59 4.38 -2.32
CA LEU A 39 -3.52 5.38 -2.28
C LEU A 39 -2.85 5.54 -3.64
N SER A 40 -2.66 4.44 -4.39
CA SER A 40 -2.00 4.51 -5.69
C SER A 40 -2.72 5.36 -6.73
N ARG A 41 -4.02 5.61 -6.54
CA ARG A 41 -4.82 6.49 -7.41
C ARG A 41 -4.50 7.98 -7.24
N PHE A 42 -3.86 8.36 -6.13
CA PHE A 42 -3.55 9.75 -5.80
C PHE A 42 -2.07 10.09 -5.99
N THR A 43 -1.23 9.10 -6.28
CA THR A 43 0.22 9.26 -6.32
C THR A 43 0.77 8.61 -7.58
N SER A 44 1.25 9.43 -8.53
CA SER A 44 1.77 8.99 -9.83
C SER A 44 2.92 7.98 -9.74
N GLU A 45 3.66 7.95 -8.61
CA GLU A 45 4.87 7.13 -8.42
C GLU A 45 4.67 5.90 -7.51
N SER A 46 3.45 5.65 -7.05
CA SER A 46 3.21 4.59 -6.04
C SER A 46 3.40 3.17 -6.57
N GLY A 47 3.15 2.93 -7.86
CA GLY A 47 3.26 1.59 -8.45
C GLY A 47 4.66 1.00 -8.29
N GLU A 48 5.69 1.82 -8.53
CA GLU A 48 7.09 1.39 -8.42
C GLU A 48 7.53 1.22 -6.95
N ARG A 49 7.16 2.18 -6.09
CA ARG A 49 7.56 2.15 -4.66
C ARG A 49 6.94 1.01 -3.87
N ASN A 50 5.72 0.58 -4.23
CA ASN A 50 5.02 -0.51 -3.54
C ASN A 50 5.35 -1.91 -4.10
N PHE A 51 6.08 -1.99 -5.21
CA PHE A 51 6.39 -3.26 -5.87
C PHE A 51 7.17 -4.26 -4.99
N PRO A 52 8.21 -3.86 -4.23
CA PRO A 52 8.92 -4.78 -3.33
C PRO A 52 8.00 -5.39 -2.27
N PHE A 53 7.02 -4.62 -1.80
CA PHE A 53 6.05 -5.06 -0.81
C PHE A 53 5.13 -6.15 -1.38
N PHE A 54 4.55 -5.94 -2.57
CA PHE A 54 3.72 -6.95 -3.23
C PHE A 54 4.48 -8.24 -3.54
N LYS A 55 5.75 -8.13 -3.93
CA LYS A 55 6.62 -9.30 -4.17
C LYS A 55 6.79 -10.14 -2.90
N ASN A 56 6.99 -9.49 -1.75
CA ASN A 56 7.11 -10.17 -0.47
C ASN A 56 5.79 -10.81 -0.01
N LEU A 57 4.66 -10.12 -0.18
CA LEU A 57 3.35 -10.70 0.12
C LEU A 57 3.05 -11.96 -0.68
N ARG A 58 3.34 -11.96 -2.00
CA ARG A 58 3.11 -13.13 -2.85
C ARG A 58 3.95 -14.35 -2.45
N LYS A 59 5.17 -14.11 -1.93
CA LYS A 59 6.03 -15.18 -1.41
C LYS A 59 5.50 -15.75 -0.10
N ALA A 60 5.03 -14.89 0.80
CA ALA A 60 4.53 -15.30 2.11
C ALA A 60 3.15 -15.97 2.03
N TYR A 61 2.32 -15.65 1.03
CA TYR A 61 0.93 -16.11 0.93
C TYR A 61 0.60 -16.65 -0.49
N PRO A 62 0.95 -17.91 -0.80
CA PRO A 62 0.91 -18.46 -2.16
C PRO A 62 -0.45 -18.99 -2.67
N THR A 63 -1.61 -18.53 -2.18
CA THR A 63 -2.92 -19.04 -2.67
C THR A 63 -4.03 -17.98 -2.71
N ASN A 64 -4.83 -17.99 -3.79
CA ASN A 64 -6.10 -17.26 -4.03
C ASN A 64 -6.20 -15.81 -3.54
N ILE A 65 -5.10 -15.06 -3.56
CA ILE A 65 -5.18 -13.62 -3.82
C ILE A 65 -5.60 -13.52 -5.30
N GLY A 66 -6.89 -13.76 -5.54
CA GLY A 66 -7.50 -13.91 -6.85
C GLY A 66 -7.00 -12.79 -7.73
N THR A 67 -6.30 -13.18 -8.81
CA THR A 67 -5.86 -12.28 -9.88
C THR A 67 -5.63 -10.87 -9.37
N MET A 68 -4.57 -10.66 -8.55
CA MET A 68 -3.91 -9.37 -8.59
C MET A 68 -3.35 -9.29 -10.00
N SER A 69 -4.20 -8.96 -10.97
CA SER A 69 -3.80 -8.17 -12.11
C SER A 69 -2.96 -7.10 -11.46
N ALA A 70 -1.63 -7.28 -11.54
CA ALA A 70 -0.67 -6.23 -11.30
C ALA A 70 -1.36 -5.02 -11.90
N ILE A 71 -1.83 -4.10 -11.05
CA ILE A 71 -2.59 -2.91 -11.45
C ILE A 71 -1.89 -2.48 -12.71
N LYS A 72 -2.55 -2.72 -13.86
CA LYS A 72 -1.91 -2.90 -15.17
C LYS A 72 -0.74 -1.94 -15.18
N LEU A 73 0.47 -2.45 -14.88
CA LEU A 73 1.62 -1.58 -14.63
C LEU A 73 1.98 -1.16 -16.04
N SER A 74 1.25 -0.14 -16.48
CA SER A 74 1.17 0.27 -17.86
C SER A 74 2.57 0.71 -18.18
N LYS A 75 3.27 -0.16 -18.91
CA LYS A 75 4.02 0.27 -20.07
C LYS A 75 3.25 1.41 -20.74
N THR A 76 3.67 2.62 -20.44
CA THR A 76 3.61 3.86 -21.23
C THR A 76 4.43 4.86 -20.46
#